data_AF-A0A7X9ADE6-F1
#
_entry.id   AF-A0A7X9ADE6-F1
#
_cell.length_a   1.000
_cell.length_b   1.000
_cell.length_c   1.000
_cell.angle_alpha   90.00
_cell.angle_beta   90.00
_cell.angle_gamma   90.00
#
_symmetry.space_group_name_H-M   'P 1'
#
loop_
_entity.id
_entity.type
_entity.pdbx_description
1 polymer ?
#
loop_
_entity_poly.entity_id
_entity_poly.type
_entity_poly.pdbx_seq_one_letter_code
_entity_poly.pdbx_strand_id
1 'polypeptide(L)'
;MIKRNIMLLLFSFTLGFLSAQSLKSPNGELVLNFSVDAVGTPVYELHYKGKPVINPSKLGLELIGNSQEEFNSEIKNEKDHATSLYDGFQVV
;
A
#
# COMPACT_ATOMS: atom_id res chain seq x y z
N MET A 1 3.42 25.45 32.94
CA MET A 1 2.31 24.61 32.44
C MET A 1 2.00 24.82 30.95
N ILE A 2 2.05 26.04 30.41
CA ILE A 2 1.75 26.34 28.98
C ILE A 2 2.60 25.59 27.95
N LYS A 3 3.89 25.35 28.20
CA LYS A 3 4.78 24.62 27.27
C LYS A 3 4.36 23.16 27.04
N ARG A 4 3.80 22.49 28.05
CA ARG A 4 3.33 21.09 27.97
C ARG A 4 2.07 20.97 27.13
N ASN A 5 1.18 21.96 27.24
CA ASN A 5 -0.07 22.00 26.46
C ASN A 5 0.21 22.35 24.98
N ILE A 6 1.21 23.18 24.69
CA ILE A 6 1.66 23.47 23.33
C ILE A 6 2.26 22.23 22.65
N MET A 7 3.04 21.43 23.38
CA MET A 7 3.61 20.18 22.87
C MET A 7 2.52 19.14 22.53
N LEU A 8 1.47 19.05 23.35
CA LEU A 8 0.30 18.20 23.07
C LEU A 8 -0.50 18.69 21.85
N LEU A 9 -0.63 20.00 21.66
CA LEU A 9 -1.34 20.60 20.53
C LEU A 9 -0.61 20.36 19.20
N LEU A 10 0.73 20.45 19.18
CA LEU A 10 1.54 20.14 17.99
C LEU A 10 1.45 18.65 17.59
N PHE A 11 1.39 17.74 18.56
CA PHE A 11 1.27 16.30 18.28
C PHE A 11 -0.09 15.91 17.70
N SER A 12 -1.15 16.69 17.99
CA SER A 12 -2.49 16.43 17.44
C SER A 12 -2.63 16.84 15.96
N PHE A 13 -1.77 17.73 15.45
CA PHE A 13 -1.89 18.26 14.08
C PHE A 13 -1.30 17.31 13.01
N THR A 14 -0.47 16.34 13.41
CA THR A 14 0.16 15.39 12.48
C THR A 14 -0.68 14.14 12.17
N LEU A 15 -1.82 13.94 12.86
CA LEU A 15 -2.68 12.76 12.71
C LEU A 15 -3.61 12.81 11.47
N GLY A 16 -3.66 13.94 10.76
CA GLY A 16 -4.59 14.18 9.65
C GLY A 16 -4.15 13.66 8.27
N PHE A 17 -2.96 13.06 8.14
CA PHE A 17 -2.40 12.64 6.85
C PHE A 17 -2.47 11.12 6.60
N LEU A 18 -3.42 10.40 7.22
CA LEU A 18 -3.69 9.03 6.78
C LEU A 18 -4.59 9.06 5.53
N SER A 19 -3.97 9.10 4.36
CA SER A 19 -4.63 8.89 3.06
C SER A 19 -4.97 7.40 2.87
N ALA A 20 -5.93 6.89 3.66
CA ALA A 20 -6.51 5.58 3.41
C ALA A 20 -7.60 5.72 2.33
N GLN A 21 -7.37 5.13 1.16
CA GLN A 21 -8.37 5.15 0.08
C GLN A 21 -9.38 4.03 0.35
N SER A 22 -10.63 4.39 0.66
CA SER A 22 -11.72 3.43 0.83
C SER A 22 -12.59 3.38 -0.42
N LEU A 23 -12.76 2.19 -0.99
CA LEU A 23 -13.72 1.91 -2.06
C LEU A 23 -14.92 1.18 -1.47
N LYS A 24 -16.13 1.63 -1.82
CA LYS A 24 -17.38 0.98 -1.38
C LYS A 24 -18.16 0.44 -2.56
N SER A 25 -18.82 -0.70 -2.40
CA SER A 25 -19.80 -1.18 -3.39
C SER A 25 -20.99 -0.21 -3.48
N PRO A 26 -21.80 -0.25 -4.56
CA PRO A 26 -22.96 0.63 -4.71
C PRO A 26 -23.95 0.59 -3.53
N ASN A 27 -24.11 -0.57 -2.91
CA ASN A 27 -24.97 -0.75 -1.72
C ASN A 27 -24.23 -0.51 -0.38
N GLY A 28 -22.94 -0.21 -0.41
CA GLY A 28 -22.10 0.05 0.76
C GLY A 28 -21.78 -1.17 1.63
N GLU A 29 -22.23 -2.37 1.26
CA GLU A 29 -22.01 -3.57 2.07
C GLU A 29 -20.59 -4.12 1.95
N LEU A 30 -19.90 -3.87 0.82
CA LEU A 30 -18.49 -4.19 0.66
C LEU A 30 -17.67 -2.90 0.82
N VAL A 31 -16.64 -2.97 1.66
CA VAL A 31 -15.69 -1.89 1.87
C VAL A 31 -14.29 -2.45 1.69
N LEU A 32 -13.59 -1.99 0.66
CA LEU A 32 -12.18 -2.26 0.43
C LEU A 32 -11.39 -1.07 0.96
N ASN A 33 -10.49 -1.32 1.91
CA ASN A 33 -9.57 -0.30 2.38
C ASN A 33 -8.21 -0.56 1.76
N PHE A 34 -7.66 0.46 1.10
CA PHE A 34 -6.32 0.44 0.53
C PHE A 34 -5.39 1.37 1.32
N SER A 35 -4.16 0.92 1.51
CA SER A 35 -3.08 1.68 2.12
C SER A 35 -1.74 1.30 1.53
N VAL A 36 -0.75 2.13 1.78
CA VAL A 36 0.65 1.80 1.51
C VAL A 36 1.39 1.83 2.85
N ASP A 37 2.13 0.78 3.16
CA ASP A 37 2.87 0.69 4.42
C ASP A 37 4.13 1.57 4.44
N ALA A 38 4.86 1.56 5.56
CA ALA A 38 6.01 2.43 5.76
C ALA A 38 7.17 2.18 4.77
N VAL A 39 7.26 0.99 4.17
CA VAL A 39 8.29 0.67 3.17
C VAL A 39 7.77 0.84 1.73
N GLY A 40 6.52 1.24 1.56
CA GLY A 40 5.93 1.43 0.24
C GLY A 40 5.21 0.20 -0.30
N THR A 41 4.92 -0.83 0.51
CA THR A 41 4.16 -2.00 0.07
C THR A 41 2.67 -1.66 -0.01
N PRO A 42 1.99 -1.86 -1.16
CA PRO A 42 0.55 -1.72 -1.24
C PRO A 42 -0.17 -2.84 -0.47
N VAL A 43 -1.13 -2.48 0.38
CA VAL A 43 -1.90 -3.40 1.23
C VAL A 43 -3.38 -3.11 1.09
N TYR A 44 -4.19 -4.17 1.03
CA TYR A 44 -5.64 -4.07 1.04
C TYR A 44 -6.28 -5.00 2.07
N GLU A 45 -7.47 -4.62 2.53
CA GLU A 45 -8.38 -5.46 3.29
C GLU A 45 -9.80 -5.28 2.75
N LEU A 46 -10.65 -6.29 2.94
CA LEU A 46 -12.03 -6.27 2.46
C LEU A 46 -12.98 -6.70 3.57
N HIS A 47 -13.98 -5.86 3.82
CA HIS A 47 -15.06 -6.15 4.75
C HIS A 47 -16.37 -6.32 4.00
N TYR A 48 -17.16 -7.32 4.40
CA TYR A 48 -18.56 -7.48 4.00
C TYR A 48 -19.45 -7.31 5.21
N LYS A 49 -20.37 -6.33 5.19
CA LYS A 49 -21.27 -6.00 6.31
C LYS A 49 -20.51 -5.82 7.62
N GLY A 50 -19.35 -5.16 7.55
CA GLY A 50 -18.47 -4.92 8.69
C GLY A 50 -17.61 -6.11 9.13
N LYS A 51 -17.81 -7.31 8.57
CA LYS A 51 -17.03 -8.51 8.90
C LYS A 51 -15.82 -8.64 7.95
N PRO A 52 -14.62 -8.96 8.46
CA PRO A 52 -13.47 -9.18 7.61
C PRO A 52 -13.70 -10.41 6.72
N VAL A 53 -13.57 -10.23 5.41
CA VAL A 53 -13.59 -11.31 4.39
C VAL A 53 -12.18 -11.53 3.86
N ILE A 54 -11.40 -10.46 3.71
CA ILE A 54 -9.99 -10.51 3.41
C ILE A 54 -9.27 -9.69 4.48
N ASN A 55 -8.41 -10.36 5.25
CA ASN A 55 -7.50 -9.71 6.17
C ASN A 55 -6.44 -8.91 5.41
N PRO A 56 -5.72 -7.96 6.06
CA PRO A 56 -4.65 -7.21 5.42
C PRO A 56 -3.73 -8.08 4.57
N SER A 57 -3.73 -7.83 3.27
CA SER A 57 -3.06 -8.64 2.26
C SER A 57 -2.26 -7.73 1.34
N LYS A 58 -1.03 -8.15 1.00
CA LYS A 58 -0.11 -7.39 0.16
C LYS A 58 -0.48 -7.53 -1.32
N LEU A 59 -0.23 -6.48 -2.08
CA LEU A 59 -0.28 -6.47 -3.54
C LEU A 59 1.12 -6.16 -4.06
N GLY A 60 1.54 -6.84 -5.13
CA GLY A 60 2.83 -6.63 -5.75
C GLY A 60 3.08 -7.66 -6.84
N LEU A 61 4.09 -7.40 -7.68
CA LEU A 61 4.47 -8.27 -8.78
C LEU A 61 5.97 -8.56 -8.74
N GLU A 62 6.33 -9.81 -8.97
CA GLU A 62 7.71 -10.18 -9.34
C GLU A 62 7.87 -9.90 -10.84
N LEU A 63 8.91 -9.16 -11.22
CA LEU A 63 9.28 -9.03 -12.62
C LEU A 63 10.33 -10.08 -12.97
N ILE A 64 10.17 -10.68 -14.15
CA ILE A 64 11.10 -11.66 -14.69
C ILE A 64 11.70 -11.07 -15.96
N GLY A 65 13.03 -11.17 -16.08
CA GLY A 65 13.80 -10.57 -17.16
C GLY A 65 14.52 -9.30 -16.72
N ASN A 66 15.52 -8.90 -17.50
CA ASN A 66 16.34 -7.73 -17.20
C ASN A 66 16.06 -6.57 -18.19
N SER A 67 16.49 -5.36 -17.84
CA SER A 67 16.29 -4.16 -18.68
C SER A 67 17.19 -4.13 -19.93
N GLN A 68 18.05 -5.14 -20.13
CA GLN A 68 19.00 -5.28 -21.23
C GLN A 68 18.79 -6.59 -22.01
N GLU A 69 17.53 -6.96 -22.25
CA GLU A 69 17.24 -8.10 -23.12
C GLU A 69 17.26 -7.71 -24.60
N GLU A 70 18.03 -8.45 -25.40
CA GLU A 70 18.07 -8.30 -26.85
C GLU A 70 16.83 -8.94 -27.48
N PHE A 71 16.32 -8.36 -28.57
CA PHE A 71 15.14 -8.92 -29.25
C PHE A 71 15.43 -10.36 -29.75
N ASN A 72 14.65 -11.33 -29.26
CA ASN A 72 14.81 -12.79 -29.42
C ASN A 72 15.74 -13.52 -28.41
N SER A 73 16.04 -12.95 -27.25
CA SER A 73 16.63 -13.71 -26.14
C SER A 73 15.60 -14.63 -25.46
N GLU A 74 16.05 -15.80 -24.99
CA GLU A 74 15.28 -16.58 -24.02
C GLU A 74 15.25 -15.83 -22.69
N ILE A 75 14.05 -15.50 -22.20
CA ILE A 75 13.87 -14.87 -20.89
C ILE A 75 14.37 -15.84 -19.82
N LYS A 76 15.46 -15.48 -19.14
CA LYS A 76 15.92 -16.23 -17.97
C LYS A 76 14.99 -15.95 -16.82
N ASN A 77 14.52 -17.00 -16.14
CA ASN A 77 13.73 -16.90 -14.91
C ASN A 77 14.61 -16.49 -13.71
N GLU A 78 15.32 -15.37 -13.84
CA GLU A 78 16.15 -14.81 -12.79
C GLU A 78 15.35 -13.70 -12.10
N LYS A 79 15.25 -13.80 -10.78
CA LYS A 79 14.56 -12.82 -9.94
C LYS A 79 15.56 -11.73 -9.59
N ASP A 80 15.31 -10.53 -10.06
CA ASP A 80 16.08 -9.35 -9.67
C ASP A 80 15.25 -8.49 -8.71
N HIS A 81 15.67 -8.43 -7.44
CA HIS A 81 15.02 -7.60 -6.44
C HIS A 81 14.98 -6.11 -6.84
N ALA A 82 15.96 -5.65 -7.62
CA ALA A 82 16.04 -4.25 -8.06
C ALA A 82 14.95 -3.87 -9.08
N THR A 83 14.35 -4.85 -9.77
CA THR A 83 13.27 -4.61 -10.74
C THR A 83 11.90 -5.00 -10.20
N SER A 84 11.82 -5.58 -9.00
CA SER A 84 10.55 -6.01 -8.40
C SER A 84 9.58 -4.84 -8.17
N LEU A 85 8.27 -5.13 -8.25
CA LEU A 85 7.20 -4.17 -7.95
C LEU A 85 6.50 -4.54 -6.63
N TYR A 86 7.29 -4.74 -5.58
CA TYR A 86 6.80 -5.11 -4.26
C TYR A 86 6.57 -3.92 -3.33
N ASP A 87 7.41 -2.90 -3.45
CA ASP A 87 7.48 -1.80 -2.50
C ASP A 87 7.84 -0.48 -3.22
N GLY A 88 8.11 0.59 -2.44
CA GLY A 88 8.43 1.91 -2.98
C GLY A 88 7.23 2.70 -3.53
N PHE A 89 6.00 2.19 -3.42
CA PHE A 89 4.80 2.94 -3.80
C PHE A 89 4.54 4.10 -2.84
N GLN A 90 3.85 5.13 -3.31
CA GLN A 90 3.39 6.27 -2.53
C GLN A 90 1.94 6.56 -2.86
N VAL A 91 1.16 6.96 -1.85
CA VAL A 91 -0.21 7.45 -2.07
C VAL A 91 -0.12 8.88 -2.58
N VAL A 92 -0.64 9.11 -3.80
CA VAL A 92 -0.64 10.42 -4.48
C VAL A 92 -1.98 11.12 -4.28
#